data_AF-A0A3N1RBV2-F1
#
_entry.id   AF-A0A3N1RBV2-F1
#
_cell.length_a   1.000
_cell.length_b   1.000
_cell.length_c   1.000
_cell.angle_alpha   90.00
_cell.angle_beta   90.00
_cell.angle_gamma   90.00
#
_symmetry.space_group_name_H-M   'P 1'
#
loop_
_entity.id
_entity.type
_entity.pdbx_description
1 polymer ?
#
loop_
_entity_poly.entity_id
_entity_poly.type
_entity_poly.pdbx_seq_one_letter_code
_entity_poly.pdbx_strand_id
1 'polypeptide(L)' 'MSGYYVFATTEDRVRWYKYDSSKIEPGAFEVVDVLDLSVIPTCVDKPHAKQVAKKLGLKSWRYVKIG' A
#
# COMPACT_ATOMS: atom_id res chain seq x y z
N MET A 1 -1.29 -4.89 -19.25
CA MET A 1 -2.40 -5.30 -18.37
C MET A 1 -2.42 -4.38 -17.16
N SER A 2 -3.31 -3.39 -17.18
CA SER A 2 -3.58 -2.49 -16.07
C SER A 2 -4.29 -3.26 -14.95
N GLY A 3 -3.83 -3.06 -13.71
CA GLY A 3 -4.41 -3.69 -12.53
C GLY A 3 -4.05 -2.87 -11.31
N TYR A 4 -4.92 -2.83 -10.32
CA TYR A 4 -4.76 -2.00 -9.14
C TYR A 4 -3.93 -2.75 -8.09
N TYR A 5 -2.92 -2.10 -7.52
CA TYR A 5 -2.01 -2.70 -6.54
C TYR A 5 -2.14 -2.03 -5.18
N VAL A 6 -2.15 -2.83 -4.12
CA VAL A 6 -2.09 -2.38 -2.72
C VAL A 6 -0.85 -2.95 -2.02
N PHE A 7 -0.43 -2.30 -0.92
CA PHE A 7 0.71 -2.75 -0.11
C PHE A 7 0.27 -3.64 1.06
N ALA A 8 0.99 -4.73 1.23
CA ALA A 8 0.84 -5.66 2.34
C ALA A 8 2.16 -5.80 3.11
N THR A 9 2.08 -6.08 4.41
CA THR A 9 3.23 -6.49 5.24
C THR A 9 3.80 -7.83 4.78
N THR A 10 5.03 -8.15 5.20
CA THR A 10 5.77 -9.35 4.78
C THR A 10 5.61 -10.57 5.71
N GLU A 11 4.87 -10.43 6.80
CA GLU A 11 4.64 -11.42 7.87
C GLU A 11 3.62 -12.52 7.46
N ASP A 12 3.53 -13.61 8.25
CA ASP A 12 2.60 -14.74 8.03
C ASP A 12 1.12 -14.36 8.15
N ARG A 13 0.82 -13.28 8.90
CA ARG A 13 -0.48 -12.62 8.91
C ARG A 13 -0.35 -11.31 8.16
N VAL A 14 -0.97 -11.24 6.99
CA VAL A 14 -0.90 -10.07 6.12
C VAL A 14 -1.74 -8.94 6.71
N ARG A 15 -1.07 -7.85 7.11
CA ARG A 15 -1.71 -6.60 7.51
C ARG A 15 -1.56 -5.56 6.40
N TRP A 16 -2.48 -4.61 6.35
CA TRP A 16 -2.58 -3.65 5.25
C TRP A 16 -2.17 -2.26 5.70
N TYR A 17 -1.46 -1.55 4.83
CA TYR A 17 -1.11 -0.15 5.07
C TYR A 17 -2.22 0.75 4.53
N LYS A 18 -2.82 1.56 5.40
CA LYS A 18 -3.73 2.63 5.05
C LYS A 18 -3.01 3.97 5.26
N TYR A 19 -3.10 4.85 4.28
CA TYR A 19 -2.47 6.18 4.32
C TYR A 19 -3.31 7.17 3.52
N ASP A 20 -3.21 8.44 3.87
CA ASP A 20 -3.86 9.52 3.16
C ASP A 20 -3.00 9.92 1.95
N SER A 21 -3.55 9.77 0.74
CA SER A 21 -2.83 10.12 -0.50
C SER A 21 -2.50 11.61 -0.62
N SER A 22 -3.18 12.48 0.15
CA SER A 22 -2.90 13.91 0.19
C SER A 22 -1.80 14.29 1.18
N LYS A 23 -1.41 13.38 2.07
CA LYS A 23 -0.41 13.59 3.13
C LYS A 23 0.61 12.47 3.16
N ILE A 24 1.49 12.46 2.16
CA ILE A 24 2.54 11.45 2.03
C ILE A 24 3.80 11.95 2.75
N GLU A 25 3.91 11.63 4.04
CA GLU A 25 5.04 11.96 4.91
C GLU A 25 5.48 10.76 5.79
N PRO A 26 6.72 10.74 6.31
CA PRO A 26 7.21 9.62 7.11
C PRO A 26 6.36 9.38 8.37
N GLY A 27 5.83 8.17 8.52
CA GLY A 27 5.00 7.78 9.67
C GLY A 27 3.51 8.08 9.52
N ALA A 28 3.07 8.76 8.46
CA ALA A 28 1.66 9.02 8.16
C ALA A 28 0.96 7.81 7.53
N PHE A 29 0.93 6.69 8.25
CA PHE A 29 0.22 5.49 7.87
C PHE A 29 -0.31 4.75 9.11
N GLU A 30 -1.38 3.99 8.93
CA GLU A 30 -1.90 3.06 9.92
C GLU A 30 -1.89 1.63 9.37
N VAL A 31 -1.77 0.66 10.27
CA VAL A 31 -1.78 -0.77 9.94
C VAL A 31 -3.13 -1.35 10.33
N VAL A 32 -3.84 -1.95 9.38
CA VAL A 32 -5.19 -2.51 9.60
C VAL A 32 -5.23 -4.02 9.30
N ASP A 33 -6.06 -4.74 10.07
CA ASP A 33 -6.23 -6.20 9.95
C ASP A 33 -7.19 -6.59 8.81
N VAL A 34 -8.11 -5.71 8.42
CA VAL A 34 -9.06 -5.92 7.31
C VAL A 34 -8.72 -5.00 6.15
N LEU A 35 -8.59 -5.55 4.95
CA LEU A 35 -8.43 -4.76 3.72
C LEU A 35 -9.76 -4.11 3.34
N ASP A 36 -9.95 -2.88 3.78
CA ASP A 36 -11.06 -2.06 3.33
C ASP A 36 -10.66 -1.25 2.10
N LEU A 37 -11.09 -1.73 0.92
CA LEU A 37 -10.81 -1.09 -0.38
C LEU A 37 -11.51 0.27 -0.54
N SER A 38 -12.45 0.64 0.32
CA SER A 38 -13.09 1.96 0.26
C SER A 38 -12.18 3.09 0.79
N VAL A 39 -11.16 2.75 1.57
CA VAL A 39 -10.28 3.72 2.25
C VAL A 39 -8.79 3.53 1.95
N ILE A 40 -8.40 2.44 1.30
CA ILE A 40 -7.00 2.17 0.94
C ILE A 40 -6.73 2.65 -0.50
N PRO A 41 -5.78 3.56 -0.72
CA PRO A 41 -5.45 4.04 -2.05
C PRO A 41 -4.84 2.92 -2.91
N THR A 42 -5.39 2.71 -4.11
CA THR A 42 -4.85 1.76 -5.09
C THR A 42 -3.82 2.41 -6.00
N CYS A 43 -2.75 1.69 -6.32
CA CYS A 43 -1.76 2.11 -7.31
C CYS A 43 -2.07 1.54 -8.69
N VAL A 44 -2.09 2.40 -9.72
CA VAL A 44 -2.39 2.02 -11.12
C VAL A 44 -1.40 1.03 -11.76
N ASP A 45 -0.16 0.96 -11.27
CA ASP A 45 0.84 -0.01 -11.72
C ASP A 45 1.96 -0.25 -10.67
N LYS A 46 2.82 -1.25 -10.92
CA LYS A 46 3.96 -1.58 -10.04
C LYS A 46 4.99 -0.44 -9.93
N PRO A 47 5.37 0.28 -11.01
CA PRO A 47 6.23 1.45 -10.90
C PRO A 47 5.69 2.54 -9.96
N HIS A 48 4.42 2.89 -10.08
CA HIS A 48 3.75 3.87 -9.23
C HIS A 48 3.73 3.40 -7.78
N ALA A 49 3.38 2.13 -7.54
CA ALA A 49 3.45 1.54 -6.20
C ALA A 49 4.88 1.60 -5.62
N LYS A 50 5.92 1.29 -6.40
CA LYS A 50 7.31 1.40 -5.93
C LYS A 50 7.69 2.83 -5.55
N GLN A 51 7.21 3.84 -6.26
CA GLN A 51 7.45 5.25 -5.92
C GLN A 51 6.76 5.63 -4.61
N VAL A 52 5.50 5.23 -4.42
CA VAL A 52 4.75 5.51 -3.19
C VAL A 52 5.39 4.85 -1.98
N ALA A 53 5.77 3.57 -2.08
CA ALA A 53 6.44 2.85 -0.99
C ALA A 53 7.75 3.51 -0.56
N LYS A 54 8.54 4.02 -1.51
CA LYS A 54 9.76 4.79 -1.23
C LYS A 54 9.46 6.10 -0.50
N LYS A 55 8.44 6.84 -0.92
CA LYS A 55 8.02 8.09 -0.26
C LYS A 55 7.53 7.85 1.16
N LEU A 56 6.86 6.72 1.40
CA LEU A 56 6.40 6.29 2.73
C LEU A 56 7.52 5.72 3.63
N GLY A 57 8.75 5.56 3.11
CA GLY A 57 9.88 5.01 3.87
C GLY A 57 9.80 3.51 4.14
N LEU A 58 8.97 2.77 3.40
CA LEU A 58 8.82 1.32 3.57
C LEU A 58 10.08 0.59 3.08
N LYS A 59 10.65 -0.26 3.95
CA LYS A 59 11.85 -1.06 3.64
C LYS A 59 11.53 -2.37 2.93
N SER A 60 10.30 -2.89 3.09
CA SER A 60 9.82 -4.10 2.42
C SER A 60 8.29 -4.08 2.33
N TRP A 61 7.73 -4.65 1.25
CA TRP A 61 6.28 -4.76 1.05
C TRP A 61 5.97 -5.90 0.06
N ARG A 62 4.76 -6.44 0.12
CA ARG A 62 4.20 -7.34 -0.90
C ARG A 62 3.28 -6.55 -1.84
N TYR A 63 3.27 -6.95 -3.12
CA TYR A 63 2.29 -6.45 -4.09
C TYR A 63 1.08 -7.39 -4.08
N VAL A 64 -0.10 -6.85 -3.80
CA VAL A 64 -1.35 -7.59 -4.01
C VAL A 64 -2.07 -6.96 -5.18
N LYS A 65 -2.31 -7.76 -6.23
CA LYS A 65 -3.11 -7.36 -7.38
C LYS A 65 -4.59 -7.50 -7.01
N ILE A 66 -5.32 -6.41 -7.06
CA ILE A 66 -6.77 -6.37 -6.94
C ILE A 66 -7.31 -6.26 -8.37
N GLY A 67 -7.75 -7.40 -8.95
CA GLY A 67 -8.19 -7.50 -10.35
C GLY A 67 -7.07 -7.80 -11.33
#